data_AF-A0A7V5PB27-F1
#
_entry.id   AF-A0A7V5PB27-F1
#
_cell.length_a   1.000
_cell.length_b   1.000
_cell.length_c   1.000
_cell.angle_alpha   90.00
_cell.angle_beta   90.00
_cell.angle_gamma   90.00
#
_symmetry.space_group_name_H-M   'P 1'
#
loop_
_entity.id
_entity.type
_entity.pdbx_description
1 polymer ?
#
loop_
_entity_poly.entity_id
_entity_poly.type
_entity_poly.pdbx_seq_one_letter_code
_entity_poly.pdbx_strand_id
1 'polypeptide(L)'
;MATLVLGLGNILLRDEGVGVHVARHLLAELPPTPGLTVLDGGTLGLELLPYIEAADHLLVLDSARLGKPPGSVSLLRGAEAEAMAQGGASAHELALPNVLVLARLRGRSPEEVAIVAVEPAQIETGLDLSPQVAAAVEAAAALAKQVLLEWKAL
;
A
#
# COMPACT_ATOMS: atom_id res chain seq x y z
N MET A 1 8.39 18.05 -3.27
CA MET A 1 7.49 17.00 -3.72
C MET A 1 7.17 16.13 -2.53
N ALA A 2 5.90 15.91 -2.22
CA ALA A 2 5.43 15.13 -1.08
C ALA A 2 5.07 13.71 -1.55
N THR A 3 5.66 12.70 -0.92
CA THR A 3 5.41 11.29 -1.21
C THR A 3 4.81 10.63 0.04
N LEU A 4 3.67 9.97 -0.15
CA LEU A 4 3.01 9.18 0.88
C LEU A 4 3.15 7.69 0.56
N VAL A 5 3.71 6.93 1.49
CA VAL A 5 3.70 5.47 1.50
C VAL A 5 2.66 5.01 2.51
N LEU A 6 1.70 4.20 2.08
CA LEU A 6 0.56 3.82 2.87
C LEU A 6 0.46 2.29 2.98
N GLY A 7 0.72 1.76 4.18
CA GLY A 7 0.47 0.35 4.49
C GLY A 7 -0.98 0.12 4.85
N LEU A 8 -1.70 -0.65 4.05
CA LEU A 8 -3.11 -0.99 4.26
C LEU A 8 -3.28 -2.45 4.64
N GLY A 9 -4.42 -2.75 5.25
CA GLY A 9 -4.84 -4.10 5.57
C GLY A 9 -5.22 -4.30 7.04
N ASN A 10 -5.84 -5.44 7.32
CA ASN A 10 -6.29 -5.81 8.66
C ASN A 10 -5.36 -6.84 9.31
N ILE A 11 -4.58 -6.41 10.29
CA ILE A 11 -3.64 -7.28 11.04
C ILE A 11 -4.35 -8.39 11.86
N LEU A 12 -5.68 -8.32 12.01
CA LEU A 12 -6.46 -9.37 12.66
C LEU A 12 -6.81 -10.52 11.71
N LEU A 13 -6.50 -10.38 10.41
CA LEU A 13 -6.86 -11.29 9.33
C LEU A 13 -5.63 -11.82 8.58
N ARG A 14 -4.57 -12.16 9.33
CA ARG A 14 -3.30 -12.73 8.83
C ARG A 14 -2.72 -11.95 7.65
N ASP A 15 -2.69 -12.57 6.46
CA ASP A 15 -2.01 -12.06 5.27
C ASP A 15 -2.67 -10.79 4.73
N GLU A 16 -3.91 -10.51 5.09
CA GLU A 16 -4.55 -9.24 4.74
C GLU A 16 -3.77 -8.05 5.33
N GLY A 17 -3.17 -8.22 6.51
CA GLY A 17 -2.37 -7.19 7.17
C GLY A 17 -0.99 -6.96 6.57
N VAL A 18 -0.59 -7.67 5.50
CA VAL A 18 0.79 -7.61 4.99
C VAL A 18 1.25 -6.19 4.65
N GLY A 19 0.38 -5.33 4.11
CA GLY A 19 0.73 -3.94 3.80
C GLY A 19 1.17 -3.15 5.03
N VAL A 20 0.51 -3.36 6.17
CA VAL A 20 0.89 -2.81 7.48
C VAL A 20 2.25 -3.32 7.93
N HIS A 21 2.54 -4.61 7.76
CA HIS A 21 3.84 -5.18 8.08
C HIS A 21 4.96 -4.59 7.23
N VAL A 22 4.73 -4.38 5.93
CA VAL A 22 5.71 -3.76 5.03
C VAL A 22 5.94 -2.28 5.41
N ALA A 23 4.89 -1.51 5.71
CA ALA A 23 5.04 -0.13 6.17
C ALA A 23 5.84 -0.01 7.47
N ARG A 24 5.58 -0.89 8.45
CA ARG A 24 6.34 -0.95 9.71
C ARG A 24 7.80 -1.32 9.47
N HIS A 25 8.07 -2.24 8.55
CA HIS A 25 9.43 -2.59 8.16
C HIS A 25 10.15 -1.40 7.51
N LEU A 26 9.51 -0.67 6.60
CA LEU A 26 10.08 0.56 6.01
C LEU A 26 10.34 1.65 7.06
N LEU A 27 9.42 1.85 8.00
CA LEU A 27 9.59 2.81 9.11
C LEU A 27 10.80 2.48 10.00
N ALA A 28 11.11 1.20 10.17
CA ALA A 28 12.26 0.77 10.98
C ALA A 28 13.60 0.98 10.25
N GLU A 29 13.60 0.93 8.91
CA GLU A 29 14.84 0.97 8.11
C GLU A 29 15.14 2.33 7.49
N LEU A 30 14.11 3.12 7.15
CA LEU A 30 14.30 4.41 6.51
C LEU A 30 14.55 5.50 7.55
N PRO A 31 15.59 6.33 7.39
CA PRO A 31 15.75 7.52 8.22
C PRO A 31 14.63 8.52 7.92
N PRO A 32 14.39 9.50 8.81
CA PRO A 32 13.50 10.62 8.51
C PRO A 32 13.97 11.35 7.24
N THR A 33 13.17 11.28 6.18
CA THR A 33 13.47 11.90 4.88
C THR A 33 12.50 13.05 4.61
N PRO A 34 12.99 14.28 4.36
CA PRO A 34 12.12 15.40 4.04
C PRO A 34 11.24 15.13 2.82
N GLY A 35 9.93 15.33 2.96
CA GLY A 35 8.95 15.11 1.89
C GLY A 35 8.48 13.66 1.76
N LEU A 36 9.02 12.71 2.52
CA LEU A 36 8.52 11.33 2.58
C LEU A 36 7.72 11.10 3.88
N THR A 37 6.49 10.63 3.73
CA THR A 37 5.66 10.17 4.85
C THR A 37 5.37 8.68 4.67
N VAL A 38 5.72 7.86 5.65
CA VAL A 38 5.30 6.44 5.70
C VAL A 38 4.26 6.29 6.79
N LEU A 39 3.08 5.77 6.45
CA LEU A 39 1.93 5.67 7.33
C LEU A 39 1.44 4.22 7.41
N ASP A 40 1.26 3.73 8.64
CA ASP A 40 0.41 2.56 8.93
C ASP A 40 -1.05 3.02 8.82
N GLY A 41 -1.64 2.76 7.67
CA GLY A 41 -3.00 3.18 7.32
C GLY A 41 -4.07 2.19 7.76
N GLY A 42 -3.69 0.96 8.12
CA GLY A 42 -4.58 -0.14 8.49
C GLY A 42 -5.86 -0.15 7.65
N THR A 43 -6.98 0.18 8.32
CA THR A 43 -8.31 0.28 7.72
C THR A 43 -8.95 1.67 7.89
N LEU A 44 -8.14 2.74 7.94
CA LEU A 44 -8.56 4.12 8.32
C LEU A 44 -9.57 4.78 7.37
N GLY A 45 -9.71 4.30 6.14
CA GLY A 45 -10.70 4.82 5.19
C GLY A 45 -10.64 6.34 4.98
N LEU A 46 -11.75 7.05 5.24
CA LEU A 46 -11.85 8.50 4.99
C LEU A 46 -10.87 9.35 5.80
N GLU A 47 -10.35 8.84 6.92
CA GLU A 47 -9.33 9.53 7.71
C GLU A 47 -8.01 9.70 6.94
N LEU A 48 -7.82 8.95 5.85
CA LEU A 48 -6.67 9.06 4.96
C LEU A 48 -6.73 10.29 4.03
N LEU A 49 -7.89 10.91 3.89
CA LEU A 49 -8.11 11.99 2.92
C LEU A 49 -7.13 13.17 3.07
N PRO A 50 -6.85 13.72 4.27
CA PRO A 50 -5.91 14.82 4.41
C PRO A 50 -4.48 14.45 3.99
N TYR A 51 -4.08 13.20 4.20
CA TYR A 51 -2.75 12.71 3.81
C TYR A 51 -2.65 12.58 2.30
N ILE A 52 -3.69 12.03 1.66
CA ILE A 52 -3.75 11.86 0.21
C ILE A 52 -3.86 13.21 -0.51
N GLU A 53 -4.64 14.16 0.01
CA GLU A 53 -4.76 15.51 -0.55
C GLU A 53 -3.45 16.32 -0.47
N ALA A 54 -2.54 15.95 0.44
CA ALA A 54 -1.24 16.61 0.64
C ALA A 54 -0.08 15.96 -0.13
N ALA A 55 -0.31 14.80 -0.77
CA ALA A 55 0.72 14.05 -1.45
C ALA A 55 0.71 14.31 -2.96
N ASP A 56 1.90 14.52 -3.53
CA ASP A 56 2.10 14.54 -4.98
C ASP A 56 2.17 13.10 -5.52
N HIS A 57 2.79 12.18 -4.76
CA HIS A 57 2.87 10.76 -5.11
C HIS A 57 2.32 9.87 -3.99
N LEU A 58 1.62 8.79 -4.37
CA LEU A 58 1.05 7.81 -3.45
C LEU A 58 1.54 6.40 -3.80
N LEU A 59 2.26 5.78 -2.86
CA LEU A 59 2.62 4.36 -2.91
C LEU A 59 1.79 3.58 -1.89
N VAL A 60 0.98 2.65 -2.36
CA VAL A 60 0.18 1.77 -1.51
C VAL A 60 0.90 0.44 -1.32
N LEU A 61 0.86 -0.10 -0.12
CA LEU A 61 1.32 -1.44 0.22
C LEU A 61 0.09 -2.22 0.70
N ASP A 62 -0.26 -3.32 0.03
CA ASP A 62 -1.46 -4.09 0.36
C ASP A 62 -1.32 -5.57 0.01
N SER A 63 -2.22 -6.39 0.53
CA SER A 63 -2.51 -7.72 0.00
C SER A 63 -3.41 -7.61 -1.24
N ALA A 64 -3.21 -8.45 -2.26
CA ALA A 64 -4.14 -8.57 -3.37
C ALA A 64 -4.11 -9.96 -4.00
N ARG A 65 -5.29 -10.47 -4.39
CA ARG A 65 -5.39 -11.73 -5.14
C ARG A 65 -5.24 -11.49 -6.63
N LEU A 66 -4.04 -11.70 -7.15
CA LEU A 66 -3.70 -11.51 -8.57
C LEU A 66 -3.58 -12.84 -9.32
N GLY A 67 -3.94 -13.95 -8.68
CA GLY A 67 -3.88 -15.30 -9.26
C GLY A 67 -2.46 -15.84 -9.36
N LYS A 68 -1.52 -15.29 -8.58
CA LYS A 68 -0.14 -15.75 -8.50
C LYS A 68 0.05 -16.71 -7.32
N PRO A 69 1.21 -17.38 -7.18
CA PRO A 69 1.51 -18.16 -5.98
C PRO A 69 1.56 -17.26 -4.72
N PRO A 70 1.13 -17.75 -3.54
CA PRO A 70 1.21 -16.99 -2.30
C PRO A 70 2.62 -16.47 -2.00
N GLY A 71 2.71 -15.23 -1.49
CA GLY A 71 3.96 -14.51 -1.27
C GLY A 71 4.54 -13.83 -2.52
N SER A 72 3.90 -13.98 -3.69
CA SER A 72 4.33 -13.25 -4.88
C SER A 72 4.13 -11.75 -4.69
N VAL A 73 5.18 -10.97 -4.95
CA VAL A 73 5.14 -9.50 -4.91
C VAL A 73 4.93 -8.96 -6.32
N SER A 74 4.01 -8.01 -6.48
CA SER A 74 3.71 -7.34 -7.76
C SER A 74 3.70 -5.83 -7.59
N LEU A 75 4.20 -5.12 -8.60
CA LEU A 75 4.05 -3.66 -8.72
C LEU A 75 2.98 -3.36 -9.76
N LEU A 76 1.97 -2.59 -9.38
CA LEU A 76 0.90 -2.11 -10.26
C LEU A 76 1.03 -0.59 -10.41
N ARG A 77 0.85 -0.09 -11.64
CA ARG A 77 0.87 1.35 -11.96
C ARG A 77 -0.23 1.72 -12.96
N GLY A 78 -0.54 3.01 -13.02
CA GLY A 78 -1.47 3.56 -14.01
C GLY A 78 -2.81 2.82 -13.99
N ALA A 79 -3.25 2.35 -15.16
CA ALA A 79 -4.53 1.66 -15.31
C ALA A 79 -4.66 0.39 -14.45
N GLU A 80 -3.57 -0.33 -14.17
CA GLU A 80 -3.61 -1.53 -13.31
C GLU A 80 -3.84 -1.17 -11.84
N ALA A 81 -3.16 -0.11 -11.36
CA ALA A 81 -3.38 0.42 -10.02
C ALA A 81 -4.80 0.97 -9.86
N GLU A 82 -5.31 1.67 -10.87
CA GLU A 82 -6.68 2.18 -10.89
C GLU A 82 -7.72 1.05 -10.96
N ALA A 83 -7.47 0.03 -11.77
CA ALA A 83 -8.36 -1.14 -11.86
C ALA A 83 -8.40 -1.92 -10.55
N MET A 84 -7.27 -2.09 -9.86
CA MET A 84 -7.25 -2.75 -8.55
C MET A 84 -7.95 -1.92 -7.48
N ALA A 85 -7.78 -0.60 -7.51
CA ALA A 85 -8.56 0.29 -6.66
C ALA A 85 -10.06 0.17 -6.96
N GLN A 86 -10.49 0.09 -8.23
CA GLN A 86 -11.92 0.06 -8.57
C GLN A 86 -12.60 -1.32 -8.50
N GLY A 87 -11.84 -2.42 -8.66
CA GLY A 87 -12.36 -3.73 -9.09
C GLY A 87 -12.52 -4.81 -8.03
N GLY A 88 -11.95 -4.65 -6.83
CA GLY A 88 -12.14 -5.57 -5.69
C GLY A 88 -11.53 -6.97 -5.84
N ALA A 89 -10.43 -7.20 -5.11
CA ALA A 89 -10.02 -8.50 -4.51
C ALA A 89 -8.89 -8.32 -3.47
N SER A 90 -8.21 -7.16 -3.45
CA SER A 90 -7.98 -6.32 -2.26
C SER A 90 -7.14 -5.08 -2.62
N ALA A 91 -7.59 -3.95 -2.03
CA ALA A 91 -7.01 -2.62 -1.88
C ALA A 91 -7.69 -2.02 -0.61
N HIS A 92 -7.92 -2.87 0.40
CA HIS A 92 -9.03 -2.83 1.39
C HIS A 92 -10.32 -2.07 0.93
N GLU A 93 -10.81 -2.51 -0.22
CA GLU A 93 -12.18 -2.95 -0.51
C GLU A 93 -13.36 -1.97 -0.53
N LEU A 94 -13.17 -0.68 -0.27
CA LEU A 94 -14.08 0.43 -0.68
C LEU A 94 -13.48 1.77 -0.28
N ALA A 95 -12.61 1.77 0.73
CA ALA A 95 -12.12 2.97 1.40
C ALA A 95 -11.17 3.80 0.52
N LEU A 96 -10.02 3.27 0.13
CA LEU A 96 -9.03 4.01 -0.65
C LEU A 96 -9.57 4.55 -2.00
N PRO A 97 -10.33 3.76 -2.79
CA PRO A 97 -10.88 4.25 -4.05
C PRO A 97 -11.84 5.42 -3.84
N ASN A 98 -12.70 5.35 -2.82
CA ASN A 98 -13.60 6.44 -2.46
C ASN A 98 -12.84 7.68 -1.99
N VAL A 99 -11.74 7.50 -1.25
CA VAL A 99 -10.87 8.61 -0.82
C VAL A 99 -10.22 9.27 -2.03
N LEU A 100 -9.67 8.50 -2.97
CA LEU A 100 -9.07 9.03 -4.20
C LEU A 100 -10.09 9.77 -5.06
N VAL A 101 -11.32 9.24 -5.19
CA VAL A 101 -12.42 9.92 -5.87
C VAL A 101 -12.77 11.25 -5.20
N LEU A 102 -12.89 11.27 -3.86
CA LEU A 102 -13.20 12.49 -3.11
C LEU A 102 -12.08 13.54 -3.22
N ALA A 103 -10.82 13.10 -3.15
CA ALA A 103 -9.65 13.94 -3.32
C ALA A 103 -9.65 14.59 -4.73
N ARG A 104 -9.91 13.79 -5.78
CA ARG A 104 -10.10 14.27 -7.17
C ARG A 104 -11.25 15.28 -7.28
N LEU A 105 -12.41 15.01 -6.67
CA LEU A 105 -13.55 15.94 -6.67
C LEU A 105 -13.24 17.29 -5.99
N ARG A 106 -12.29 17.30 -5.05
CA ARG A 106 -11.79 18.51 -4.37
C ARG A 106 -10.62 19.17 -5.09
N GLY A 107 -10.23 18.66 -6.26
CA GLY A 107 -9.10 19.17 -7.05
C GLY A 107 -7.74 18.90 -6.43
N ARG A 108 -7.62 17.90 -5.54
CA ARG A 108 -6.38 17.53 -4.86
C ARG A 108 -6.21 16.02 -4.87
N SER A 109 -5.44 15.49 -5.81
CA SER A 109 -5.15 14.06 -5.93
C SER A 109 -3.67 13.88 -6.24
N PRO A 110 -3.02 12.79 -5.78
CA PRO A 110 -1.68 12.45 -6.22
C PRO A 110 -1.61 12.40 -7.76
N GLU A 111 -0.52 12.92 -8.30
CA GLU A 111 -0.18 12.89 -9.73
C GLU A 111 0.23 11.49 -10.16
N GLU A 112 0.92 10.76 -9.28
CA GLU A 112 1.33 9.39 -9.51
C GLU A 112 0.87 8.46 -8.38
N VAL A 113 0.29 7.32 -8.76
CA VAL A 113 -0.15 6.26 -7.84
C VAL A 113 0.46 4.93 -8.26
N ALA A 114 1.07 4.24 -7.31
CA ALA A 114 1.61 2.90 -7.48
C ALA A 114 1.18 2.00 -6.32
N ILE A 115 1.11 0.69 -6.57
CA ILE A 115 0.74 -0.29 -5.55
C ILE A 115 1.73 -1.44 -5.55
N VAL A 116 2.34 -1.72 -4.40
CA VAL A 116 3.06 -2.96 -4.13
C VAL A 116 2.08 -3.92 -3.48
N ALA A 117 1.70 -4.93 -4.23
CA ALA A 117 0.73 -5.94 -3.83
C ALA A 117 1.43 -7.27 -3.51
N VAL A 118 1.06 -7.89 -2.39
CA VAL A 118 1.53 -9.23 -2.02
C VAL A 118 0.37 -10.23 -2.12
N GLU A 119 0.59 -11.35 -2.82
CA GLU A 119 -0.40 -12.41 -2.95
C GLU A 119 -0.60 -13.14 -1.60
N PRO A 120 -1.82 -13.15 -1.03
CA PRO A 120 -2.07 -13.79 0.26
C PRO A 120 -2.21 -15.31 0.12
N ALA A 121 -1.75 -16.07 1.13
CA ALA A 121 -2.05 -17.49 1.26
C ALA A 121 -3.39 -17.70 1.97
N GLN A 122 -3.59 -16.97 3.08
CA GLN A 122 -4.71 -17.15 4.00
C GLN A 122 -5.24 -15.81 4.49
N ILE A 123 -6.54 -15.59 4.33
CA ILE A 123 -7.27 -14.46 4.91
C ILE A 123 -8.33 -15.07 5.83
N GLU A 124 -7.99 -15.16 7.11
CA GLU A 124 -8.83 -15.68 8.19
C GLU A 124 -8.37 -15.07 9.52
N THR A 125 -9.15 -15.19 10.59
CA THR A 125 -8.76 -14.65 11.89
C THR A 125 -7.45 -15.22 12.39
N GLY A 126 -6.48 -14.34 12.64
CA GLY A 126 -5.15 -14.68 13.11
C GLY A 126 -4.22 -13.47 13.01
N LEU A 127 -3.20 -13.44 13.88
CA LEU A 127 -2.26 -12.31 13.97
C LEU A 127 -0.98 -12.54 13.17
N ASP A 128 -0.64 -13.80 12.91
CA ASP A 128 0.60 -14.16 12.22
C ASP A 128 0.37 -14.28 10.72
N LEU A 129 1.26 -13.66 9.95
CA LEU A 129 1.39 -13.88 8.51
C LEU A 129 1.70 -15.36 8.25
N SER A 130 1.20 -15.88 7.13
CA SER A 130 1.62 -17.17 6.61
C SER A 130 3.13 -17.16 6.29
N PRO A 131 3.84 -18.29 6.36
CA PRO A 131 5.28 -18.34 6.11
C PRO A 131 5.69 -17.75 4.74
N GLN A 132 4.87 -17.97 3.71
CA GLN A 132 5.10 -17.46 2.36
C GLN A 132 5.02 -15.93 2.32
N VAL A 133 4.01 -15.35 2.97
CA VAL A 133 3.80 -13.89 2.99
C VAL A 133 4.78 -13.20 3.93
N ALA A 134 5.10 -13.81 5.07
CA ALA A 134 6.14 -13.32 5.98
C ALA A 134 7.50 -13.21 5.26
N ALA A 135 7.88 -14.22 4.47
CA ALA A 135 9.11 -14.20 3.68
C ALA A 135 9.09 -13.15 2.55
N ALA A 136 7.91 -12.69 2.12
CA ALA A 136 7.75 -11.69 1.07
C ALA A 136 7.89 -10.24 1.56
N VAL A 137 7.84 -9.99 2.88
CA VAL A 137 7.86 -8.63 3.44
C VAL A 137 9.12 -7.85 3.03
N GLU A 138 10.30 -8.49 3.12
CA GLU A 138 11.56 -7.85 2.72
C GLU A 138 11.58 -7.54 1.21
N ALA A 139 11.11 -8.47 0.38
CA ALA A 139 11.02 -8.27 -1.07
C ALA A 139 10.04 -7.14 -1.44
N ALA A 140 8.90 -7.05 -0.75
CA ALA A 140 7.93 -5.98 -0.93
C ALA A 140 8.49 -4.62 -0.49
N ALA A 141 9.22 -4.57 0.63
CA ALA A 141 9.89 -3.36 1.08
C ALA A 141 11.01 -2.92 0.12
N ALA A 142 11.79 -3.87 -0.41
CA ALA A 142 12.82 -3.57 -1.41
C ALA A 142 12.21 -3.00 -2.69
N LEU A 143 11.08 -3.56 -3.16
CA LEU A 143 10.35 -3.04 -4.32
C LEU A 143 9.77 -1.64 -4.04
N ALA A 144 9.22 -1.41 -2.84
CA ALA A 144 8.75 -0.10 -2.43
C ALA A 144 9.89 0.95 -2.46
N LYS A 145 11.08 0.61 -1.94
CA LYS A 145 12.25 1.49 -2.00
C LYS A 145 12.69 1.80 -3.43
N GLN A 146 12.60 0.83 -4.35
CA GLN A 146 12.89 1.07 -5.77
C GLN A 146 11.93 2.13 -6.35
N VAL A 147 10.63 2.03 -6.08
CA VAL A 147 9.65 3.05 -6.49
C VAL A 147 10.00 4.42 -5.90
N LEU A 148 10.37 4.47 -4.61
CA LEU A 148 10.76 5.72 -3.96
C LEU A 148 12.02 6.37 -4.58
N LEU A 149 13.02 5.56 -4.96
CA LEU A 149 14.21 6.04 -5.66
C LEU A 149 13.88 6.58 -7.05
N GLU A 150 13.00 5.92 -7.80
CA GLU A 150 12.52 6.41 -9.10
C GLU A 150 11.82 7.76 -8.97
N TRP A 151 11.04 7.95 -7.89
CA TRP A 151 10.38 9.20 -7.55
C TRP A 151 11.29 10.24 -6.90
N LYS A 152 12.57 9.93 -6.67
CA LYS A 152 13.54 10.79 -5.97
C LYS A 152 13.07 11.21 -4.56
N ALA A 153 12.38 10.30 -3.89
CA ALA A 153 11.89 10.44 -2.52
C ALA A 153 12.84 9.83 -1.47
N LEU A 154 13.95 9.23 -1.92
CA LEU A 154 15.08 8.71 -1.13
C LEU A 154 16.40 9.22 -1.68
#